data_AF-A0A2V8MXJ2-F1
#
_entry.id   AF-A0A2V8MXJ2-F1
#
_cell.length_a   1.000
_cell.length_b   1.000
_cell.length_c   1.000
_cell.angle_alpha   90.00
_cell.angle_beta   90.00
_cell.angle_gamma   90.00
#
_symmetry.space_group_name_H-M   'P 1'
#
loop_
_entity.id
_entity.type
_entity.pdbx_description
1 polymer ?
#
loop_
_entity_poly.entity_id
_entity_poly.type
_entity_poly.pdbx_seq_one_letter_code
_entity_poly.pdbx_strand_id
1 'polypeptide(L)'
;MARGWESKSVEEQINEREAEAQQLRKEKPSRLEIEQRSKQEGIRLARSRTTAAMECTHDERYRALLQRTLDHLDSELAKLVT
;
A
#
# COMPACT_ATOMS: atom_id res chain seq x y z
N MET A 1 -11.39 -25.14 -28.36
CA MET A 1 -10.38 -25.09 -27.29
C MET A 1 -9.94 -23.64 -27.13
N ALA A 2 -10.16 -23.10 -25.94
CA ALA A 2 -10.40 -21.71 -25.57
C ALA A 2 -9.45 -20.64 -26.17
N ARG A 3 -10.01 -19.64 -26.86
CA ARG A 3 -9.33 -18.36 -27.14
C ARG A 3 -10.35 -17.22 -27.24
N GLY A 4 -10.18 -16.21 -26.38
CA GLY A 4 -10.75 -14.88 -26.59
C GLY A 4 -11.89 -14.49 -25.66
N TRP A 5 -11.71 -14.65 -24.34
CA TRP A 5 -12.51 -13.92 -23.35
C TRP A 5 -12.08 -12.44 -23.41
N GLU A 6 -12.96 -11.61 -23.98
CA GLU A 6 -13.14 -10.18 -23.73
C GLU A 6 -11.88 -9.31 -23.57
N SER A 7 -11.43 -8.68 -24.66
CA SER A 7 -10.48 -7.54 -24.61
C SER A 7 -10.99 -6.37 -25.45
N LYS A 8 -12.25 -5.97 -25.24
CA LYS A 8 -12.88 -4.86 -25.97
C LYS A 8 -13.46 -3.76 -25.07
N SER A 9 -13.02 -3.71 -23.82
CA SER A 9 -13.54 -2.79 -22.80
C SER A 9 -12.41 -2.09 -22.02
N VAL A 10 -11.25 -1.86 -22.64
CA VAL A 10 -10.06 -1.28 -21.98
C VAL A 10 -9.65 0.07 -22.58
N GLU A 11 -9.94 0.36 -23.86
CA GLU A 11 -9.60 1.65 -24.46
C GLU A 11 -10.47 2.84 -24.01
N GLU A 12 -11.75 2.65 -23.69
CA GLU A 12 -12.62 3.77 -23.24
C GLU A 12 -12.26 4.29 -21.83
N GLN A 13 -11.73 3.43 -20.95
CA GLN A 13 -11.29 3.81 -19.60
C GLN A 13 -10.03 4.70 -19.57
N ILE A 14 -9.28 4.78 -20.68
CA ILE A 14 -8.05 5.56 -20.74
C ILE A 14 -8.38 7.04 -21.03
N ASN A 15 -9.37 7.31 -21.86
CA ASN A 15 -9.71 8.66 -22.30
C ASN A 15 -10.37 9.52 -21.19
N GLU A 16 -11.17 8.91 -20.31
CA GLU A 16 -11.76 9.62 -19.16
C GLU A 16 -10.70 10.00 -18.10
N ARG A 17 -9.65 9.19 -17.93
CA ARG A 17 -8.55 9.48 -16.97
C ARG A 17 -7.71 10.69 -17.36
N GLU A 18 -7.56 10.96 -18.65
CA GLU A 18 -6.80 12.13 -19.13
C GLU A 18 -7.58 13.44 -18.93
N ALA A 19 -8.92 13.40 -18.99
CA ALA A 19 -9.77 14.57 -18.72
C ALA A 19 -9.78 14.95 -17.22
N GLU A 20 -9.78 13.96 -16.30
CA GLU A 20 -9.62 14.21 -14.86
C GLU A 20 -8.22 14.77 -14.51
N ALA A 21 -7.19 14.33 -15.22
CA ALA A 21 -5.81 14.75 -14.99
C ALA A 21 -5.59 16.27 -15.22
N GLN A 22 -6.39 16.92 -16.08
CA GLN A 22 -6.29 18.36 -16.33
C GLN A 22 -6.98 19.23 -15.26
N GLN A 23 -8.02 18.71 -14.59
CA GLN A 23 -8.69 19.43 -13.49
C GLN A 23 -7.92 19.32 -12.17
N LEU A 24 -7.11 18.27 -12.04
CA LEU A 24 -6.23 18.00 -10.91
C LEU A 24 -4.85 18.63 -11.13
N ARG A 25 -4.78 19.95 -11.36
CA ARG A 25 -3.60 20.75 -11.00
C ARG A 25 -3.46 20.76 -9.47
N LYS A 26 -3.36 19.58 -8.87
CA LYS A 26 -2.99 19.36 -7.48
C LYS A 26 -1.60 19.94 -7.34
N GLU A 27 -1.47 20.90 -6.45
CA GLU A 27 -0.20 21.45 -6.01
C GLU A 27 0.80 20.30 -5.82
N LYS A 28 2.02 20.47 -6.36
CA LYS A 28 3.07 19.46 -6.15
C LYS A 28 3.20 19.26 -4.64
N PRO A 29 3.16 18.01 -4.14
CA PRO A 29 3.25 17.77 -2.72
C PRO A 29 4.55 18.39 -2.21
N SER A 30 4.44 19.14 -1.12
CA SER A 30 5.58 19.70 -0.41
C SER A 30 6.54 18.58 0.00
N ARG A 31 7.82 18.91 0.18
CA ARG A 31 8.85 17.95 0.59
C ARG A 31 8.44 17.19 1.86
N LEU A 32 7.76 17.87 2.77
CA LEU A 32 7.24 17.32 4.02
C LEU A 32 6.14 16.27 3.79
N GLU A 33 5.22 16.51 2.86
CA GLU A 33 4.17 15.54 2.49
C GLU A 33 4.77 14.31 1.79
N ILE A 34 5.82 14.48 0.97
CA ILE A 34 6.53 13.38 0.33
C ILE A 34 7.23 12.51 1.38
N GLU A 35 7.91 13.13 2.34
CA GLU A 35 8.59 12.42 3.45
C GLU A 35 7.59 11.67 4.32
N GLN A 36 6.45 12.28 4.64
CA GLN A 36 5.37 11.62 5.39
C GLN A 36 4.78 10.42 4.64
N ARG A 37 4.50 10.57 3.33
CA ARG A 37 4.02 9.46 2.50
C ARG A 37 5.03 8.32 2.43
N SER A 38 6.30 8.63 2.17
CA SER A 38 7.37 7.63 2.13
C SER A 38 7.50 6.88 3.46
N LYS A 39 7.40 7.59 4.59
CA LYS A 39 7.39 6.98 5.93
C LYS A 39 6.18 6.05 6.12
N GLN A 40 4.98 6.49 5.74
CA GLN A 40 3.78 5.67 5.81
C GLN A 40 3.88 4.41 4.93
N GLU A 41 4.37 4.55 3.70
CA GLU A 41 4.59 3.42 2.78
C GLU A 41 5.61 2.43 3.31
N GLY A 42 6.71 2.92 3.88
CA GLY A 42 7.72 2.08 4.53
C GLY A 42 7.16 1.24 5.68
N ILE A 43 6.32 1.83 6.53
CA ILE A 43 5.69 1.11 7.65
C ILE A 43 4.65 0.11 7.14
N ARG A 44 3.84 0.47 6.12
CA ARG A 44 2.90 -0.47 5.48
C ARG A 44 3.61 -1.68 4.86
N LEU A 45 4.75 -1.44 4.21
CA LEU A 45 5.57 -2.51 3.63
C LEU A 45 6.12 -3.43 4.73
N ALA A 46 6.64 -2.86 5.82
CA ALA A 46 7.12 -3.63 6.96
C ALA A 46 6.00 -4.47 7.59
N ARG A 47 4.80 -3.89 7.75
CA ARG A 47 3.60 -4.58 8.27
C ARG A 47 3.25 -5.80 7.41
N SER A 48 3.16 -5.61 6.10
CA SER A 48 2.88 -6.69 5.14
C SER A 48 3.89 -7.84 5.23
N ARG A 49 5.19 -7.49 5.32
CA ARG A 49 6.27 -8.48 5.51
C ARG A 49 6.14 -9.24 6.83
N THR A 50 5.82 -8.55 7.93
CA THR A 50 5.64 -9.17 9.24
C THR A 50 4.46 -10.14 9.23
N THR A 51 3.32 -9.75 8.65
CA THR A 51 2.16 -10.64 8.50
C THR A 51 2.50 -11.87 7.67
N ALA A 52 3.14 -11.70 6.51
CA ALA A 52 3.58 -12.83 5.69
C ALA A 52 4.57 -13.75 6.43
N ALA A 53 5.48 -13.19 7.23
CA ALA A 53 6.40 -13.98 8.05
C ALA A 53 5.68 -14.78 9.15
N MET A 54 4.59 -14.23 9.72
CA MET A 54 3.77 -14.94 10.70
C MET A 54 3.00 -16.11 10.10
N GLU A 55 2.55 -15.99 8.85
CA GLU A 55 1.86 -17.06 8.12
C GLU A 55 2.78 -18.24 7.82
N CYS A 56 4.05 -17.96 7.53
CA CYS A 56 5.04 -18.99 7.20
C CYS A 56 5.74 -19.61 8.43
N THR A 57 5.72 -18.94 9.60
CA THR A 57 6.48 -19.40 10.76
C THR A 57 5.75 -20.44 11.61
N HIS A 58 6.50 -21.44 12.07
CA HIS A 58 6.02 -22.51 12.93
C HIS A 58 6.61 -22.43 14.35
N ASP A 59 7.54 -21.50 14.59
CA ASP A 59 8.14 -21.26 15.91
C ASP A 59 7.28 -20.26 16.70
N GLU A 60 6.71 -20.71 17.81
CA GLU A 60 5.83 -19.92 18.66
C GLU A 60 6.53 -18.70 19.29
N ARG A 61 7.81 -18.81 19.64
CA ARG A 61 8.59 -17.70 20.22
C ARG A 61 8.83 -16.63 19.17
N TYR A 62 9.18 -17.06 17.96
CA TYR A 62 9.37 -16.14 16.84
C TYR A 62 8.04 -15.51 16.41
N ARG A 63 6.93 -16.26 16.42
CA ARG A 63 5.59 -15.72 16.19
C ARG A 63 5.21 -14.65 17.22
N ALA A 64 5.52 -14.86 18.50
CA ALA A 64 5.27 -13.86 19.55
C ALA A 64 6.09 -12.57 19.34
N LEU A 65 7.32 -12.70 18.84
CA LEU A 65 8.14 -11.54 18.45
C LEU A 65 7.53 -10.79 17.25
N LEU A 66 7.08 -11.52 16.23
CA LEU A 66 6.43 -10.95 15.06
C LEU A 66 5.12 -10.22 15.42
N GLN A 67 4.34 -10.78 16.35
CA GLN A 67 3.13 -10.12 16.84
C GLN A 67 3.45 -8.77 17.51
N ARG A 68 4.44 -8.74 18.41
CA ARG A 68 4.86 -7.48 19.07
C ARG A 68 5.36 -6.44 18.07
N THR A 69 6.09 -6.89 17.04
CA THR A 69 6.54 -5.99 15.98
C THR A 69 5.36 -5.49 15.14
N LEU A 70 4.36 -6.32 14.86
CA LEU A 70 3.14 -5.90 14.18
C LEU A 70 2.38 -4.83 14.98
N ASP A 71 2.17 -5.05 16.29
CA ASP A 71 1.49 -4.10 17.17
C ASP A 71 2.21 -2.74 17.22
N HIS A 72 3.55 -2.77 17.22
CA HIS A 72 4.38 -1.56 17.17
C HIS A 72 4.20 -0.81 15.84
N LEU A 73 4.25 -1.51 14.70
CA LEU A 73 4.05 -0.91 13.38
C LEU A 73 2.64 -0.31 13.22
N ASP A 74 1.62 -0.99 13.74
CA ASP A 74 0.24 -0.50 13.73
C ASP A 74 0.09 0.78 14.59
N SER A 75 0.76 0.83 15.74
CA SER A 75 0.82 2.03 16.58
C SER A 75 1.51 3.21 15.90
N GLU A 76 2.63 2.96 15.19
CA GLU A 76 3.32 3.99 14.42
C GLU A 76 2.48 4.49 13.24
N LEU A 77 1.71 3.60 12.58
CA LEU A 77 0.76 3.99 11.54
C LEU A 77 -0.37 4.87 12.10
N ALA A 78 -0.94 4.52 13.26
CA ALA A 78 -2.00 5.31 13.88
C ALA A 78 -1.55 6.75 14.17
N LYS A 79 -0.30 6.93 14.63
CA LYS A 79 0.31 8.26 14.88
C LYS A 79 0.55 9.08 13.61
N LEU A 80 0.63 8.44 12.45
CA LEU A 80 0.90 9.10 11.15
C LEU A 80 -0.37 9.42 10.35
N VAL A 81 -1.50 8.80 10.72
CA VAL A 81 -2.81 9.02 10.10
C VAL A 81 -3.62 10.08 10.87
N THR A 82 -3.32 10.28 12.15
CA THR A 82 -3.89 11.33 13.01
C THR A 82 -3.17 12.65 12.77
#